data_AF-A0A834ZC45-F1
#
_entry.id   AF-A0A834ZC45-F1
#
_cell.length_a   1.000
_cell.length_b   1.000
_cell.length_c   1.000
_cell.angle_alpha   90.00
_cell.angle_beta   90.00
_cell.angle_gamma   90.00
#
_symmetry.space_group_name_H-M   'P 1'
#
loop_
_entity.id
_entity.type
_entity.pdbx_description
1 polymer ?
#
loop_
_entity_poly.entity_id
_entity_poly.type
_entity_poly.pdbx_seq_one_letter_code
_entity_poly.pdbx_strand_id
1 'polypeptide(L)'
;MVELGLFSGKKSLKTVNLSFRLPYYTHWGQSVLVCGSEPLLGSWNVKRGLLLSPSHQDSELIWCGRITVPSGFGCEYSYYLVDDSRNVLRGEDGTKRKILLPEGIQEGEVVELHDLWQVYVLGSSTQLGQWKVQDGLKLNSLLNNSSTYKYCQIDNTGNDSLEVGPNRELSVDSTSKSMPRYISLSDGIFREMPWRGAGVAIPMFSIRSKDDLGVGEFLDLKLLVDLAVESGFHLVQLLPINDTSVHGMWWDSYPYSSLSVFALHPLYLRVQALSDNVPEKIKLEILKAKEHLDGKVLISSSSHHERSQ
;
A
#
# COMPACT_ATOMS: atom_id res chain seq x y z
N MET A 1 -14.78 47.71 53.60
CA MET A 1 -13.83 47.89 52.48
C MET A 1 -13.52 46.48 52.00
N VAL A 2 -14.22 46.04 50.95
CA VAL A 2 -14.25 44.65 50.47
C VAL A 2 -13.34 44.56 49.26
N GLU A 3 -12.36 43.65 49.29
CA GLU A 3 -11.49 43.34 48.15
C GLU A 3 -12.32 42.79 46.98
N LEU A 4 -12.17 43.41 45.81
CA LEU A 4 -12.73 42.94 44.55
C LEU A 4 -11.73 41.97 43.89
N GLY A 5 -12.16 40.72 43.75
CA GLY A 5 -11.39 39.62 43.20
C GLY A 5 -11.06 39.76 41.72
N LEU A 6 -9.85 39.30 41.35
CA LEU A 6 -9.47 38.99 39.98
C LEU A 6 -10.11 37.66 39.55
N PHE A 7 -11.16 37.73 38.72
CA PHE A 7 -11.60 36.59 37.92
C PHE A 7 -10.90 36.61 36.56
N SER A 8 -9.79 35.88 36.43
CA SER A 8 -9.21 35.50 35.13
C SER A 8 -9.91 34.24 34.63
N GLY A 9 -11.10 34.39 34.04
CA GLY A 9 -11.75 33.29 33.31
C GLY A 9 -11.06 33.06 31.97
N LYS A 10 -10.26 32.00 31.84
CA LYS A 10 -9.89 31.45 30.53
C LYS A 10 -11.18 30.92 29.89
N LYS A 11 -11.77 31.65 28.93
CA LYS A 11 -12.83 31.11 28.09
C LYS A 11 -12.27 29.88 27.36
N SER A 12 -12.84 28.70 27.63
CA SER A 12 -12.55 27.50 26.86
C SER A 12 -12.94 27.76 25.41
N LEU A 13 -11.97 27.68 24.50
CA LEU A 13 -12.24 27.79 23.07
C LEU A 13 -12.98 26.51 22.65
N LYS A 14 -14.07 26.66 21.91
CA LYS A 14 -14.80 25.53 21.34
C LYS A 14 -13.87 24.73 20.45
N THR A 15 -13.93 23.41 20.53
CA THR A 15 -13.10 22.53 19.71
C THR A 15 -13.90 21.85 18.61
N VAL A 16 -13.27 21.67 17.45
CA VAL A 16 -13.81 21.04 16.25
C VAL A 16 -12.89 19.89 15.84
N ASN A 17 -13.44 18.80 15.34
CA ASN A 17 -12.68 17.68 14.81
C ASN A 17 -12.44 17.86 13.32
N LEU A 18 -11.20 18.13 12.91
CA LEU A 18 -10.81 18.21 11.51
C LEU A 18 -10.35 16.83 11.03
N SER A 19 -10.96 16.33 9.96
CA SER A 19 -10.68 15.01 9.39
C SER A 19 -10.15 15.16 7.96
N PHE A 20 -8.89 14.80 7.75
CA PHE A 20 -8.27 14.73 6.42
C PHE A 20 -8.62 13.39 5.77
N ARG A 21 -9.07 13.43 4.51
CA ARG A 21 -9.38 12.25 3.70
C ARG A 21 -8.72 12.40 2.32
N LEU A 22 -7.83 11.48 1.99
CA LEU A 22 -7.10 11.49 0.72
C LEU A 22 -7.11 10.07 0.10
N PRO A 23 -7.85 9.85 -0.99
CA PRO A 23 -7.72 8.65 -1.81
C PRO A 23 -6.34 8.62 -2.47
N TYR A 24 -5.51 7.63 -2.14
CA TYR A 24 -4.15 7.49 -2.68
C TYR A 24 -3.60 6.06 -2.49
N TYR A 25 -3.13 5.44 -3.58
CA TYR A 25 -2.50 4.12 -3.51
C TYR A 25 -1.03 4.22 -3.09
N THR A 26 -0.58 3.23 -2.31
CA THR A 26 0.76 3.21 -1.71
C THR A 26 1.35 1.82 -1.82
N HIS A 27 2.68 1.73 -1.89
CA HIS A 27 3.40 0.46 -1.80
C HIS A 27 3.65 0.06 -0.34
N TRP A 28 4.00 -1.21 -0.12
CA TRP A 28 4.44 -1.68 1.19
C TRP A 28 5.59 -0.83 1.75
N GLY A 29 5.50 -0.51 3.05
CA GLY A 29 6.46 0.38 3.74
C GLY A 29 6.28 1.86 3.46
N GLN A 30 5.25 2.26 2.69
CA GLN A 30 4.91 3.66 2.46
C GLN A 30 3.69 4.08 3.30
N SER A 31 3.67 5.33 3.73
CA SER A 31 2.52 5.93 4.43
C SER A 31 2.30 7.38 4.01
N VAL A 32 1.07 7.86 4.13
CA VAL A 32 0.73 9.26 3.88
C VAL A 32 0.69 10.06 5.17
N LEU A 33 1.22 11.27 5.14
CA LEU A 33 1.32 12.19 6.26
C LEU A 33 0.89 13.60 5.84
N VAL A 34 0.20 14.33 6.71
CA VAL A 34 -0.13 15.75 6.55
C VAL A 34 0.78 16.59 7.42
N CYS A 35 1.44 17.59 6.83
CA CYS A 35 2.25 18.55 7.56
C CYS A 35 1.88 19.97 7.16
N GLY A 36 1.87 20.89 8.13
CA GLY A 36 1.40 22.24 7.94
C GLY A 36 2.08 23.27 8.82
N SER A 37 1.67 24.53 8.68
CA SER A 37 2.25 25.69 9.36
C SER A 37 2.03 25.66 10.88
N GLU A 38 0.89 25.11 11.31
CA GLU A 38 0.51 25.09 12.71
C GLU A 38 1.22 23.98 13.51
N PRO A 39 1.50 24.18 14.82
CA PRO A 39 2.18 23.20 15.66
C PRO A 39 1.47 21.84 15.72
N LEU A 40 0.13 21.83 15.65
CA LEU A 40 -0.68 20.62 15.61
C LEU A 40 -0.42 19.76 14.36
N LEU A 41 0.09 20.37 13.29
CA LEU A 41 0.48 19.72 12.04
C LEU A 41 2.01 19.75 11.83
N GLY A 42 2.78 19.97 12.90
CA GLY A 42 4.23 19.81 12.91
C GLY A 42 5.05 21.04 12.53
N SER A 43 4.44 22.19 12.24
CA SER A 43 5.15 23.44 11.85
C SER A 43 6.19 23.21 10.74
N TRP A 44 5.77 22.57 9.65
CA TRP A 44 6.59 22.17 8.50
C TRP A 44 7.72 21.18 8.79
N ASN A 45 7.81 20.64 10.02
CA ASN A 45 8.64 19.50 10.31
C ASN A 45 7.86 18.21 10.02
N VAL A 46 8.11 17.60 8.86
CA VAL A 46 7.41 16.39 8.39
C VAL A 46 7.46 15.26 9.42
N LYS A 47 8.56 15.08 10.14
CA LYS A 47 8.66 14.02 11.17
C LYS A 47 7.64 14.21 12.31
N ARG A 48 7.16 15.44 12.52
CA ARG A 48 6.14 15.81 13.51
C ARG A 48 4.74 15.99 12.92
N GLY A 49 4.57 15.77 11.61
CA GLY A 49 3.26 15.86 10.96
C GLY A 49 2.30 14.74 11.40
N LEU A 50 1.04 14.92 11.03
CA LEU A 50 -0.04 13.98 11.29
C LEU A 50 0.05 12.79 10.33
N LEU A 51 0.46 11.63 10.84
CA LEU A 51 0.42 10.38 10.07
C LEU A 51 -1.03 9.96 9.86
N LEU A 52 -1.39 9.64 8.61
CA LEU A 52 -2.71 9.16 8.26
C LEU A 52 -2.78 7.63 8.38
N SER A 53 -3.98 7.10 8.55
CA SER A 53 -4.26 5.66 8.58
C SER A 53 -4.96 5.23 7.30
N PRO A 54 -4.54 4.12 6.66
CA PRO A 54 -5.21 3.59 5.49
C PRO A 54 -6.53 2.89 5.86
N SER A 55 -7.55 3.07 5.03
CA SER A 55 -8.83 2.37 5.11
C SER A 55 -9.28 2.03 3.69
N HIS A 56 -9.68 0.77 3.47
CA HIS A 56 -10.33 0.40 2.21
C HIS A 56 -11.81 0.73 2.30
N GLN A 57 -12.31 1.52 1.36
CA GLN A 57 -13.74 1.71 1.13
C GLN A 57 -14.02 1.22 -0.30
N ASP A 58 -14.78 0.13 -0.40
CA ASP A 58 -15.02 -0.59 -1.65
C ASP A 58 -13.72 -1.00 -2.36
N SER A 59 -13.38 -0.33 -3.47
CA SER A 59 -12.15 -0.56 -4.25
C SER A 59 -11.08 0.51 -4.02
N GLU A 60 -11.34 1.49 -3.16
CA GLU A 60 -10.50 2.67 -2.94
C GLU A 60 -9.64 2.51 -1.68
N LEU A 61 -8.35 2.83 -1.79
CA LEU A 61 -7.47 3.02 -0.63
C LEU A 61 -7.51 4.47 -0.20
N ILE A 62 -8.01 4.72 1.01
CA ILE A 62 -8.27 6.06 1.53
C ILE A 62 -7.45 6.28 2.79
N TRP A 63 -6.63 7.32 2.77
CA TRP A 63 -5.85 7.74 3.92
C TRP A 63 -6.63 8.76 4.73
N CYS A 64 -6.86 8.43 6.00
CA CYS A 64 -7.67 9.22 6.92
C CYS A 64 -6.87 9.61 8.17
N GLY A 65 -6.97 10.86 8.60
CA GLY A 65 -6.37 11.32 9.85
C GLY A 65 -7.19 12.42 10.47
N ARG A 66 -7.33 12.41 11.80
CA ARG A 66 -8.18 13.35 12.52
C ARG A 66 -7.39 14.08 13.59
N ILE A 67 -7.62 15.39 13.70
CA ILE A 67 -7.09 16.24 14.77
C ILE A 67 -8.20 17.08 15.36
N THR A 68 -8.06 17.44 16.63
CA THR A 68 -8.95 18.38 17.31
C THR A 68 -8.30 19.75 17.30
N VAL A 69 -9.02 20.76 16.79
CA VAL A 69 -8.54 22.13 16.60
C VAL A 69 -9.52 23.14 17.20
N PRO A 70 -9.09 24.36 17.58
CA PRO A 70 -10.02 25.39 18.04
C PRO A 70 -10.93 25.90 16.92
N SER A 71 -12.12 26.41 17.27
CA SER A 71 -12.96 27.18 16.34
C SER A 71 -12.20 28.38 15.78
N GLY A 72 -12.30 28.65 14.47
CA GLY A 72 -11.51 29.70 13.82
C GLY A 72 -10.10 29.25 13.40
N PHE A 73 -9.73 27.98 13.59
CA PHE A 73 -8.42 27.46 13.19
C PHE A 73 -8.17 27.68 11.70
N GLY A 74 -7.03 28.29 11.39
CA GLY A 74 -6.51 28.46 10.05
C GLY A 74 -5.12 27.87 9.92
N CYS A 75 -4.82 27.22 8.81
CA CYS A 75 -3.52 26.59 8.59
C CYS A 75 -3.21 26.45 7.09
N GLU A 76 -1.93 26.53 6.75
CA GLU A 76 -1.42 26.03 5.48
C GLU A 76 -0.91 24.59 5.65
N TYR A 77 -1.20 23.69 4.71
CA TYR A 77 -0.79 22.29 4.80
C TYR A 77 -0.45 21.68 3.43
N SER A 78 0.22 20.52 3.47
CA SER A 78 0.62 19.72 2.31
C SER A 78 0.66 18.24 2.71
N TYR A 79 0.40 17.37 1.74
CA TYR A 79 0.59 15.93 1.93
C TYR A 79 2.02 15.47 1.58
N TYR A 80 2.49 14.44 2.27
CA TYR A 80 3.79 13.80 2.06
C TYR A 80 3.63 12.28 2.09
N LEU A 81 4.27 11.59 1.15
CA LEU A 81 4.50 10.16 1.18
C LEU A 81 5.83 9.91 1.90
N VAL A 82 5.80 9.05 2.91
CA VAL A 82 6.96 8.77 3.77
C VAL A 82 7.19 7.28 3.92
N ASP A 83 8.42 6.91 4.29
CA ASP A 83 8.74 5.55 4.74
C ASP A 83 8.34 5.32 6.22
N ASP A 84 8.55 4.10 6.72
CA ASP A 84 8.29 3.73 8.12
C ASP A 84 9.07 4.60 9.14
N SER A 85 10.19 5.20 8.74
CA SER A 85 11.01 6.12 9.55
C SER A 85 10.63 7.60 9.39
N ARG A 86 9.52 7.88 8.68
CA ARG A 86 9.03 9.22 8.33
C ARG A 86 10.01 10.04 7.49
N ASN A 87 10.89 9.40 6.72
CA ASN A 87 11.68 10.09 5.71
C ASN A 87 10.80 10.37 4.49
N VAL A 88 10.93 11.55 3.90
CA VAL A 88 10.12 11.96 2.75
C VAL A 88 10.54 11.18 1.52
N LEU A 89 9.62 10.40 0.97
CA LEU A 89 9.73 9.76 -0.33
C LEU A 89 9.18 10.66 -1.43
N ARG A 90 8.06 11.34 -1.15
CA ARG A 90 7.41 12.30 -2.07
C ARG A 90 6.70 13.39 -1.26
N GLY A 91 6.76 14.63 -1.74
CA GLY A 91 5.95 15.74 -1.22
C GLY A 91 4.99 16.25 -2.29
N GLU A 92 3.81 16.71 -1.88
CA GLU A 92 2.87 17.38 -2.78
C GLU A 92 3.48 18.67 -3.35
N ASP A 93 3.41 18.83 -4.67
CA ASP A 93 3.98 19.99 -5.37
C ASP A 93 3.08 21.24 -5.26
N GLY A 94 3.49 22.38 -5.78
CA GLY A 94 2.68 23.59 -5.94
C GLY A 94 2.31 24.34 -4.65
N THR A 95 1.28 25.20 -4.75
CA THR A 95 0.80 26.06 -3.66
C THR A 95 0.27 25.24 -2.49
N LYS A 96 0.69 25.58 -1.27
CA LYS A 96 0.20 24.96 -0.04
C LYS A 96 -1.31 25.15 0.09
N ARG A 97 -1.99 24.08 0.51
CA ARG A 97 -3.43 24.09 0.75
C ARG A 97 -3.70 25.00 1.95
N LYS A 98 -4.79 25.75 1.90
CA LYS A 98 -5.20 26.65 2.98
C LYS A 98 -6.54 26.21 3.51
N ILE A 99 -6.65 26.11 4.82
CA ILE A 99 -7.91 25.96 5.52
C ILE A 99 -8.13 27.13 6.46
N LEU A 100 -9.39 27.55 6.58
CA LEU A 100 -9.87 28.45 7.62
C LEU A 100 -11.24 27.95 8.06
N LEU A 101 -11.35 27.50 9.31
CA LEU A 101 -12.61 27.04 9.87
C LEU A 101 -13.49 28.23 10.30
N PRO A 102 -14.78 28.27 9.94
CA PRO A 102 -15.67 29.33 10.40
C PRO A 102 -15.90 29.28 11.91
N GLU A 103 -16.09 30.43 12.54
CA GLU A 103 -16.30 30.56 14.00
C GLU A 103 -17.66 30.01 14.49
N GLY A 104 -18.60 29.75 13.57
CA GLY A 104 -19.96 29.30 13.86
C GLY A 104 -20.13 27.79 14.08
N ILE A 105 -19.06 27.00 13.96
CA ILE A 105 -19.10 25.53 14.10
C ILE A 105 -19.40 25.13 15.55
N GLN A 106 -20.25 24.13 15.74
CA GLN A 106 -20.60 23.63 17.07
C GLN A 106 -19.46 22.81 17.67
N GLU A 107 -19.40 22.76 19.00
CA GLU A 107 -18.38 22.00 19.69
C GLU A 107 -18.52 20.50 19.41
N GLY A 108 -17.43 19.86 18.99
CA GLY A 108 -17.37 18.43 18.67
C GLY A 108 -17.76 18.07 17.24
N GLU A 109 -18.26 19.01 16.42
CA GLU A 109 -18.57 18.76 15.01
C GLU A 109 -17.34 18.28 14.24
N VAL A 110 -17.58 17.45 13.23
CA VAL A 110 -16.53 16.93 12.34
C VAL A 110 -16.57 17.69 11.03
N VAL A 111 -15.46 18.32 10.68
CA VAL A 111 -15.24 18.91 9.36
C VAL A 111 -14.35 17.97 8.58
N GLU A 112 -14.85 17.46 7.45
CA GLU A 112 -14.09 16.57 6.59
C GLU A 112 -13.50 17.32 5.39
N LEU A 113 -12.21 17.14 5.15
CA LEU A 113 -11.51 17.61 3.98
C LEU A 113 -11.34 16.44 3.02
N HIS A 114 -12.03 16.53 1.89
CA HIS A 114 -11.94 15.54 0.81
C HIS A 114 -10.94 16.07 -0.22
N ASP A 115 -9.67 15.74 -0.01
CA ASP A 115 -8.55 16.19 -0.84
C ASP A 115 -8.19 15.13 -1.89
N LEU A 116 -7.56 15.58 -2.98
CA LEU A 116 -6.95 14.74 -4.02
C LEU A 116 -5.50 15.14 -4.21
N TRP A 117 -4.59 14.18 -4.40
CA TRP A 117 -3.18 14.46 -4.68
C TRP A 117 -3.07 15.21 -6.02
N GLN A 118 -2.26 16.27 -6.11
CA GLN A 118 -2.35 17.26 -7.20
C GLN A 118 -2.49 16.66 -8.60
N VAL A 119 -3.62 16.99 -9.21
CA VAL A 119 -4.00 16.57 -10.55
C VAL A 119 -4.11 17.80 -11.44
N TYR A 120 -3.59 17.68 -12.66
CA TYR A 120 -3.80 18.60 -13.77
C TYR A 120 -4.87 18.02 -14.68
N VAL A 121 -5.71 18.88 -15.24
CA VAL A 121 -6.71 18.54 -16.24
C VAL A 121 -6.16 18.98 -17.59
N LEU A 122 -5.95 18.02 -18.49
CA LEU A 122 -5.53 18.24 -19.86
C LEU A 122 -6.69 17.93 -20.79
N GLY A 123 -6.80 18.64 -21.90
CA GLY A 123 -7.94 18.44 -22.77
C GLY A 123 -7.87 19.23 -24.06
N SER A 124 -8.90 19.06 -24.87
CA SER A 124 -8.95 19.62 -26.23
C SER A 124 -9.13 21.13 -26.29
N SER A 125 -9.69 21.75 -25.24
CA SER A 125 -9.92 23.18 -25.19
C SER A 125 -8.63 23.95 -24.88
N THR A 126 -8.61 25.24 -25.23
CA THR A 126 -7.50 26.15 -24.91
C THR A 126 -7.32 26.35 -23.41
N GLN A 127 -8.40 26.29 -22.62
CA GLN A 127 -8.34 26.32 -21.15
C GLN A 127 -7.69 25.09 -20.53
N LEU A 128 -7.64 23.98 -21.28
CA LEU A 128 -7.08 22.69 -20.85
C LEU A 128 -5.74 22.37 -21.52
N GLY A 129 -5.09 23.37 -22.10
CA GLY A 129 -3.74 23.24 -22.64
C GLY A 129 -3.61 22.46 -23.94
N GLN A 130 -4.71 22.12 -24.63
CA GLN A 130 -4.69 21.36 -25.89
C GLN A 130 -3.81 20.09 -25.80
N TRP A 131 -4.01 19.31 -24.73
CA TRP A 131 -3.25 18.09 -24.41
C TRP A 131 -1.77 18.29 -24.04
N LYS A 132 -1.33 19.53 -23.76
CA LYS A 132 0.02 19.84 -23.28
C LYS A 132 0.02 20.04 -21.76
N VAL A 133 0.88 19.31 -21.06
CA VAL A 133 0.98 19.34 -19.58
C VAL A 133 1.31 20.74 -19.06
N GLN A 134 2.27 21.42 -19.70
CA GLN A 134 2.73 22.76 -19.33
C GLN A 134 1.63 23.83 -19.39
N ASP A 135 0.60 23.62 -20.21
CA ASP A 135 -0.53 24.52 -20.38
C ASP A 135 -1.80 23.96 -19.70
N GLY A 136 -1.67 22.86 -18.94
CA GLY A 136 -2.75 22.13 -18.30
C GLY A 136 -3.41 22.90 -17.16
N LEU A 137 -4.71 22.68 -16.97
CA LEU A 137 -5.47 23.34 -15.92
C LEU A 137 -5.25 22.64 -14.58
N LYS A 138 -4.67 23.33 -13.59
CA LYS A 138 -4.61 22.79 -12.22
C LYS A 138 -6.03 22.65 -11.67
N LEU A 139 -6.32 21.53 -10.99
CA LEU A 139 -7.65 21.18 -10.48
C LEU A 139 -8.03 21.99 -9.23
N ASN A 140 -8.04 23.31 -9.38
CA ASN A 140 -8.56 24.33 -8.48
C ASN A 140 -9.37 25.41 -9.24
N SER A 141 -9.52 25.22 -10.56
CA SER A 141 -10.05 26.19 -11.50
C SER A 141 -11.30 25.66 -12.20
N LEU A 142 -12.24 26.55 -12.51
CA LEU A 142 -13.53 26.21 -13.09
C LEU A 142 -13.44 25.92 -14.59
N LEU A 143 -14.11 24.86 -15.03
CA LEU A 143 -14.34 24.54 -16.44
C LEU A 143 -15.70 25.06 -16.87
N ASN A 144 -15.73 25.93 -17.88
CA ASN A 144 -16.96 26.64 -18.26
C ASN A 144 -17.62 26.09 -19.52
N ASN A 145 -16.94 25.23 -20.28
CA ASN A 145 -17.37 24.78 -21.60
C ASN A 145 -17.32 23.26 -21.74
N SER A 146 -18.17 22.72 -22.61
CA SER A 146 -18.10 21.33 -23.03
C SER A 146 -16.70 21.01 -23.56
N SER A 147 -16.05 19.99 -23.01
CA SER A 147 -14.67 19.64 -23.33
C SER A 147 -14.42 18.15 -23.12
N THR A 148 -13.51 17.59 -23.90
CA THR A 148 -12.92 16.28 -23.64
C THR A 148 -11.61 16.46 -22.90
N TYR A 149 -11.38 15.66 -21.87
CA TYR A 149 -10.23 15.83 -20.98
C TYR A 149 -9.73 14.51 -20.38
N LYS A 150 -8.53 14.58 -19.81
CA LYS A 150 -7.90 13.55 -18.99
C LYS A 150 -7.20 14.21 -17.83
N TYR A 151 -7.09 13.47 -16.75
CA TYR A 151 -6.23 13.86 -15.66
C TYR A 151 -4.77 13.54 -15.96
N CYS A 152 -3.87 14.30 -15.35
CA CYS A 152 -2.43 14.11 -15.37
C CYS A 152 -1.87 14.39 -13.98
N GLN A 153 -1.03 13.51 -13.45
CA GLN A 153 -0.24 13.80 -12.27
C GLN A 153 1.19 14.16 -12.68
N ILE A 154 1.82 15.05 -11.93
CA ILE A 154 3.23 15.41 -12.13
C ILE A 154 4.00 14.95 -10.88
N ASP A 155 5.13 14.28 -11.09
CA ASP A 155 6.05 13.89 -10.01
C ASP A 155 7.04 15.01 -9.66
N ASN A 156 7.80 14.80 -8.58
CA ASN A 156 8.73 15.81 -8.05
C ASN A 156 9.96 16.04 -8.94
N THR A 157 10.13 15.22 -9.98
CA THR A 157 11.19 15.35 -10.99
C THR A 157 10.68 16.00 -12.29
N GLY A 158 9.38 16.32 -12.35
CA GLY A 158 8.73 16.89 -13.52
C GLY A 158 8.25 15.86 -14.54
N ASN A 159 8.28 14.56 -14.23
CA ASN A 159 7.68 13.55 -15.11
C ASN A 159 6.15 13.56 -14.94
N ASP A 160 5.46 13.46 -16.06
CA ASP A 160 4.01 13.39 -16.13
C ASP A 160 3.52 11.94 -16.23
N SER A 161 2.48 11.61 -15.48
CA SER A 161 1.70 10.39 -15.65
C SER A 161 0.28 10.76 -16.08
N LEU A 162 -0.09 10.34 -17.28
CA LEU A 162 -1.42 10.58 -17.84
C LEU A 162 -2.38 9.47 -17.43
N GLU A 163 -3.63 9.85 -17.18
CA GLU A 163 -4.72 8.92 -16.92
C GLU A 163 -4.91 7.91 -18.06
N VAL A 164 -5.08 6.63 -17.72
CA VAL A 164 -5.33 5.55 -18.67
C VAL A 164 -6.81 5.37 -19.02
N GLY A 165 -7.07 4.73 -20.15
CA GLY A 165 -8.43 4.49 -20.67
C GLY A 165 -8.94 5.62 -21.58
N PRO A 166 -10.25 5.64 -21.89
CA PRO A 166 -10.87 6.63 -22.76
C PRO A 166 -10.86 8.03 -22.12
N ASN A 167 -10.87 9.07 -22.95
CA ASN A 167 -11.02 10.45 -22.50
C ASN A 167 -12.33 10.63 -21.72
N ARG A 168 -12.30 11.48 -20.70
CA ARG A 168 -13.49 11.95 -19.99
C ARG A 168 -14.15 13.05 -20.81
N GLU A 169 -15.47 13.17 -20.68
CA GLU A 169 -16.25 14.14 -21.43
C GLU A 169 -17.10 14.96 -20.48
N LEU A 170 -17.01 16.29 -20.61
CA LEU A 170 -17.92 17.22 -20.00
C LEU A 170 -18.83 17.77 -21.10
N SER A 171 -20.12 17.51 -21.00
CA SER A 171 -21.15 18.14 -21.83
C SER A 171 -21.94 19.16 -21.01
N VAL A 172 -21.76 20.44 -21.32
CA VAL A 172 -22.57 21.53 -20.77
C VAL A 172 -23.70 21.82 -21.77
N ASP A 173 -24.93 21.46 -21.40
CA ASP A 173 -26.08 21.70 -22.25
C ASP A 173 -26.39 23.21 -22.33
N SER A 174 -26.04 23.80 -23.46
CA SER A 174 -26.18 25.25 -23.71
C SER A 174 -27.58 25.60 -24.24
N THR A 175 -28.44 24.60 -24.49
CA THR A 175 -29.76 24.77 -25.13
C THR A 175 -30.90 24.99 -24.13
N SER A 176 -30.63 24.75 -22.84
CA SER A 176 -31.57 24.97 -21.73
C SER A 176 -31.80 26.47 -21.47
N LYS A 177 -33.08 26.88 -21.35
CA LYS A 177 -33.47 28.26 -21.00
C LYS A 177 -33.03 28.69 -19.59
N SER A 178 -32.66 27.76 -18.72
CA SER A 178 -32.11 28.04 -17.38
C SER A 178 -30.68 27.51 -17.30
N MET A 179 -29.72 28.42 -17.27
CA MET A 179 -28.32 28.04 -17.12
C MET A 179 -28.10 27.49 -15.70
N PRO A 180 -27.56 26.27 -15.53
CA PRO A 180 -27.23 25.77 -14.20
C PRO A 180 -26.20 26.69 -13.53
N ARG A 181 -26.45 27.08 -12.28
CA ARG A 181 -25.57 27.99 -11.53
C ARG A 181 -24.25 27.33 -11.13
N TYR A 182 -24.24 26.01 -11.03
CA TYR A 182 -23.06 25.18 -10.80
C TYR A 182 -23.27 23.81 -11.45
N ILE A 183 -22.20 23.20 -11.92
CA ILE A 183 -22.16 21.81 -12.39
C ILE A 183 -21.18 21.10 -11.46
N SER A 184 -21.66 20.04 -10.80
CA SER A 184 -20.82 19.17 -9.97
C SER A 184 -20.55 17.89 -10.75
N LEU A 185 -19.27 17.60 -10.99
CA LEU A 185 -18.81 16.37 -11.64
C LEU A 185 -18.04 15.55 -10.61
N SER A 186 -18.43 14.29 -10.45
CA SER A 186 -17.72 13.33 -9.62
C SER A 186 -17.10 12.27 -10.52
N ASP A 187 -15.84 12.50 -10.87
CA ASP A 187 -15.09 11.68 -11.83
C ASP A 187 -14.46 10.42 -11.22
N GLY A 188 -14.59 10.24 -9.91
CA GLY A 188 -13.97 9.16 -9.16
C GLY A 188 -12.45 9.28 -9.12
N ILE A 189 -11.76 8.14 -9.00
CA ILE A 189 -10.31 8.09 -8.84
C ILE A 189 -9.60 8.34 -10.19
N PHE A 190 -8.41 8.90 -10.11
CA PHE A 190 -7.45 8.94 -11.19
C PHE A 190 -7.17 7.52 -11.72
N ARG A 191 -7.46 7.25 -13.00
CA ARG A 191 -7.23 5.93 -13.59
C ARG A 191 -5.74 5.73 -13.86
N GLU A 192 -5.05 5.05 -12.95
CA GLU A 192 -3.67 4.62 -13.11
C GLU A 192 -3.57 3.28 -13.82
N MET A 193 -2.39 2.95 -14.34
CA MET A 193 -2.11 1.59 -14.77
C MET A 193 -2.30 0.66 -13.56
N PRO A 194 -3.19 -0.34 -13.62
CA PRO A 194 -3.38 -1.24 -12.50
C PRO A 194 -2.08 -1.99 -12.23
N TRP A 195 -1.74 -2.15 -10.95
CA TRP A 195 -0.60 -2.96 -10.55
C TRP A 195 -0.73 -4.36 -11.14
N ARG A 196 0.31 -4.81 -11.84
CA ARG A 196 0.42 -6.17 -12.36
C ARG A 196 1.55 -6.85 -11.63
N GLY A 197 1.24 -7.95 -10.95
CA GLY A 197 2.23 -8.85 -10.39
C GLY A 197 1.97 -10.27 -10.85
N ALA A 198 3.03 -11.06 -10.86
CA ALA A 198 2.97 -12.50 -10.98
C ALA A 198 3.59 -13.10 -9.71
N GLY A 199 3.13 -14.28 -9.32
CA GLY A 199 3.67 -15.01 -8.18
C GLY A 199 3.83 -16.48 -8.48
N VAL A 200 4.61 -17.16 -7.64
CA VAL A 200 4.83 -18.60 -7.73
C VAL A 200 4.30 -19.28 -6.46
N ALA A 201 3.52 -20.34 -6.65
CA ALA A 201 3.08 -21.22 -5.57
C ALA A 201 3.85 -22.55 -5.67
N ILE A 202 4.60 -22.92 -4.64
CA ILE A 202 5.53 -24.06 -4.71
C ILE A 202 5.62 -24.83 -3.38
N PRO A 203 5.66 -26.17 -3.40
CA PRO A 203 5.98 -26.97 -2.22
C PRO A 203 7.47 -26.90 -1.88
N MET A 204 7.78 -26.86 -0.58
CA MET A 204 9.17 -26.94 -0.09
C MET A 204 9.93 -28.14 -0.65
N PHE A 205 9.31 -29.33 -0.64
CA PHE A 205 9.96 -30.56 -1.13
C PHE A 205 10.39 -30.52 -2.60
N SER A 206 9.86 -29.58 -3.41
CA SER A 206 10.19 -29.43 -4.83
C SER A 206 11.34 -28.46 -5.08
N ILE A 207 11.80 -27.71 -4.08
CA ILE A 207 12.88 -26.72 -4.21
C ILE A 207 14.23 -27.43 -4.15
N ARG A 208 14.61 -28.13 -5.22
CA ARG A 208 15.88 -28.86 -5.31
C ARG A 208 17.05 -27.88 -5.48
N SER A 209 18.13 -28.09 -4.73
CA SER A 209 19.42 -27.43 -4.94
C SER A 209 20.55 -28.46 -5.00
N LYS A 210 21.76 -27.98 -5.24
CA LYS A 210 22.95 -28.85 -5.22
C LYS A 210 23.35 -29.25 -3.81
N ASP A 211 22.85 -28.62 -2.76
CA ASP A 211 23.36 -28.79 -1.40
C ASP A 211 22.43 -29.59 -0.49
N ASP A 212 21.16 -29.74 -0.87
CA ASP A 212 20.15 -30.46 -0.11
C ASP A 212 20.40 -31.99 -0.06
N LEU A 213 19.57 -32.71 0.70
CA LEU A 213 19.64 -34.16 0.91
C LEU A 213 18.58 -35.00 0.18
N GLY A 214 17.99 -34.53 -0.92
CA GLY A 214 16.99 -35.29 -1.68
C GLY A 214 15.56 -34.73 -1.58
N VAL A 215 15.34 -33.80 -0.65
CA VAL A 215 14.11 -33.03 -0.49
C VAL A 215 14.49 -31.58 -0.30
N GLY A 216 13.82 -30.63 -0.96
CA GLY A 216 14.18 -29.21 -0.82
C GLY A 216 14.11 -28.71 0.63
N GLU A 217 15.08 -27.92 1.07
CA GLU A 217 15.28 -27.50 2.46
C GLU A 217 15.07 -25.99 2.65
N PHE A 218 14.90 -25.51 3.90
CA PHE A 218 14.64 -24.10 4.19
C PHE A 218 15.70 -23.14 3.66
N LEU A 219 16.96 -23.57 3.57
CA LEU A 219 18.01 -22.71 3.03
C LEU A 219 17.95 -22.58 1.51
N ASP A 220 17.26 -23.47 0.80
CA ASP A 220 17.03 -23.38 -0.64
C ASP A 220 15.99 -22.32 -1.00
N LEU A 221 15.17 -21.89 -0.03
CA LEU A 221 14.24 -20.76 -0.23
C LEU A 221 14.96 -19.48 -0.64
N LYS A 222 16.21 -19.28 -0.20
CA LYS A 222 17.00 -18.12 -0.61
C LYS A 222 17.20 -18.11 -2.14
N LEU A 223 17.55 -19.27 -2.70
CA LEU A 223 17.72 -19.44 -4.15
C LEU A 223 16.40 -19.24 -4.90
N LEU A 224 15.28 -19.71 -4.34
CA LEU A 224 13.96 -19.47 -4.90
C LEU A 224 13.60 -17.97 -4.90
N VAL A 225 13.92 -17.25 -3.83
CA VAL A 225 13.66 -15.81 -3.73
C VAL A 225 14.53 -15.05 -4.74
N ASP A 226 15.81 -15.38 -4.85
CA ASP A 226 16.71 -14.79 -5.85
C ASP A 226 16.15 -14.99 -7.27
N LEU A 227 15.75 -16.23 -7.60
CA LEU A 227 15.10 -16.55 -8.87
C LEU A 227 13.79 -15.76 -9.08
N ALA A 228 12.99 -15.61 -8.03
CA ALA A 228 11.72 -14.88 -8.10
C ALA A 228 11.94 -13.41 -8.42
N VAL A 229 12.92 -12.77 -7.77
CA VAL A 229 13.30 -11.38 -8.03
C VAL A 229 13.82 -11.23 -9.47
N GLU A 230 14.73 -12.10 -9.90
CA GLU A 230 15.28 -12.07 -11.27
C GLU A 230 14.20 -12.28 -12.35
N SER A 231 13.18 -13.09 -12.06
CA SER A 231 12.07 -13.37 -12.97
C SER A 231 10.95 -12.31 -12.95
N GLY A 232 11.03 -11.31 -12.06
CA GLY A 232 9.98 -10.30 -11.90
C GLY A 232 8.74 -10.81 -11.16
N PHE A 233 8.84 -11.89 -10.39
CA PHE A 233 7.78 -12.32 -9.48
C PHE A 233 7.73 -11.39 -8.25
N HIS A 234 6.52 -11.13 -7.79
CA HIS A 234 6.22 -10.20 -6.69
C HIS A 234 5.70 -10.93 -5.45
N LEU A 235 5.42 -12.24 -5.55
CA LEU A 235 4.89 -13.07 -4.48
C LEU A 235 5.44 -14.49 -4.59
N VAL A 236 5.96 -15.01 -3.48
CA VAL A 236 6.27 -16.43 -3.31
C VAL A 236 5.31 -16.99 -2.27
N GLN A 237 4.48 -17.94 -2.69
CA GLN A 237 3.58 -18.67 -1.80
C GLN A 237 4.13 -20.08 -1.59
N LEU A 238 4.39 -20.43 -0.34
CA LEU A 238 4.74 -21.80 0.03
C LEU A 238 3.48 -22.59 0.35
N LEU A 239 3.44 -23.84 -0.12
CA LEU A 239 2.52 -24.84 0.44
C LEU A 239 2.89 -25.09 1.91
N PRO A 240 1.97 -25.64 2.74
CA PRO A 240 2.23 -25.83 4.17
C PRO A 240 3.56 -26.52 4.45
N ILE A 241 4.31 -25.93 5.38
CA ILE A 241 5.67 -26.32 5.76
C ILE A 241 5.76 -26.86 7.19
N ASN A 242 4.59 -27.01 7.81
CA ASN A 242 4.44 -27.38 9.20
C ASN A 242 4.72 -28.86 9.42
N ASP A 243 5.14 -29.20 10.62
CA ASP A 243 5.38 -30.60 11.00
C ASP A 243 4.08 -31.41 10.90
N THR A 244 4.14 -32.54 10.21
CA THR A 244 3.04 -33.46 9.98
C THR A 244 3.31 -34.84 10.59
N SER A 245 4.39 -34.99 11.37
CA SER A 245 4.88 -36.24 11.94
C SER A 245 4.01 -36.76 13.11
N VAL A 246 2.73 -36.98 12.87
CA VAL A 246 1.75 -37.40 13.89
C VAL A 246 1.90 -38.87 14.26
N HIS A 247 2.11 -39.74 13.27
CA HIS A 247 2.07 -41.19 13.43
C HIS A 247 3.39 -41.90 13.08
N GLY A 248 4.35 -41.20 12.48
CA GLY A 248 5.61 -41.75 11.99
C GLY A 248 5.42 -42.66 10.76
N MET A 249 4.40 -42.39 9.95
CA MET A 249 3.96 -43.27 8.87
C MET A 249 3.98 -42.56 7.52
N TRP A 250 3.91 -43.30 6.40
CA TRP A 250 4.04 -42.68 5.07
C TRP A 250 2.95 -41.63 4.78
N TRP A 251 1.75 -41.78 5.34
CA TRP A 251 0.65 -40.81 5.14
C TRP A 251 0.88 -39.47 5.86
N ASP A 252 1.83 -39.41 6.81
CA ASP A 252 2.29 -38.15 7.41
C ASP A 252 2.99 -37.26 6.36
N SER A 253 3.28 -37.76 5.16
CA SER A 253 3.80 -36.95 4.04
C SER A 253 2.76 -35.96 3.48
N TYR A 254 1.49 -36.04 3.89
CA TYR A 254 0.44 -35.14 3.42
C TYR A 254 0.57 -33.76 4.09
N PRO A 255 0.92 -32.69 3.35
CA PRO A 255 1.38 -31.42 3.94
C PRO A 255 0.29 -30.65 4.70
N TYR A 256 -0.99 -31.00 4.51
CA TYR A 256 -2.12 -30.31 5.15
C TYR A 256 -2.56 -30.94 6.47
N SER A 257 -1.90 -32.00 6.93
CA SER A 257 -2.21 -32.67 8.21
C SER A 257 -1.21 -32.26 9.30
N SER A 258 -1.11 -30.96 9.57
CA SER A 258 -0.13 -30.43 10.54
C SER A 258 -0.40 -30.93 11.95
N LEU A 259 0.64 -31.48 12.60
CA LEU A 259 0.70 -31.74 14.03
C LEU A 259 0.63 -30.42 14.84
N SER A 260 1.27 -29.35 14.33
CA SER A 260 1.29 -28.04 14.96
C SER A 260 1.37 -26.91 13.94
N VAL A 261 0.56 -25.86 14.15
CA VAL A 261 0.60 -24.62 13.35
C VAL A 261 1.83 -23.76 13.65
N PHE A 262 2.58 -24.07 14.72
CA PHE A 262 3.77 -23.32 15.14
C PHE A 262 5.08 -24.05 14.83
N ALA A 263 5.05 -25.37 14.61
CA ALA A 263 6.25 -26.16 14.37
C ALA A 263 6.50 -26.29 12.87
N LEU A 264 7.71 -25.90 12.45
CA LEU A 264 8.22 -26.20 11.11
C LEU A 264 8.60 -27.68 11.01
N HIS A 265 8.38 -28.29 9.86
CA HIS A 265 8.72 -29.69 9.66
C HIS A 265 10.25 -29.89 9.70
N PRO A 266 10.78 -30.77 10.57
CA PRO A 266 12.22 -31.01 10.67
C PRO A 266 12.84 -31.64 9.41
N LEU A 267 12.02 -32.18 8.49
CA LEU A 267 12.45 -32.72 7.20
C LEU A 267 13.17 -31.68 6.34
N TYR A 268 12.78 -30.40 6.46
CA TYR A 268 13.33 -29.32 5.66
C TYR A 268 14.54 -28.64 6.31
N LEU A 269 15.10 -29.20 7.38
CA LEU A 269 16.32 -28.69 8.02
C LEU A 269 17.57 -29.08 7.24
N ARG A 270 18.42 -28.09 6.96
CA ARG A 270 19.78 -28.34 6.46
C ARG A 270 20.67 -28.81 7.61
N VAL A 271 20.86 -30.12 7.73
CA VAL A 271 21.68 -30.71 8.81
C VAL A 271 23.15 -30.26 8.76
N GLN A 272 23.66 -29.99 7.56
CA GLN A 272 25.01 -29.46 7.31
C GLN A 272 25.23 -28.09 7.95
N ALA A 273 24.15 -27.33 8.18
CA ALA A 273 24.18 -25.97 8.72
C ALA A 273 23.88 -25.92 10.23
N LEU A 274 23.68 -27.05 10.91
CA LEU A 274 23.35 -27.09 12.35
C LEU A 274 24.56 -26.77 13.24
N SER A 275 25.79 -26.98 12.76
CA SER A 275 27.01 -26.70 13.50
C SER A 275 28.20 -26.51 12.57
N ASP A 276 29.14 -25.65 12.93
CA ASP A 276 30.42 -25.52 12.23
C ASP A 276 31.37 -26.70 12.54
N ASN A 277 31.14 -27.39 13.66
CA ASN A 277 32.01 -28.45 14.19
C ASN A 277 31.40 -29.85 14.03
N VAL A 278 30.83 -30.15 12.87
CA VAL A 278 30.28 -31.50 12.60
C VAL A 278 31.44 -32.53 12.54
N PRO A 279 31.40 -33.61 13.33
CA PRO A 279 32.39 -34.68 13.26
C PRO A 279 32.51 -35.29 11.86
N GLU A 280 33.72 -35.65 11.44
CA GLU A 280 33.99 -36.15 10.09
C GLU A 280 33.16 -37.40 9.74
N LYS A 281 32.91 -38.27 10.72
CA LYS A 281 32.04 -39.43 10.56
C LYS A 281 30.62 -39.03 10.14
N ILE A 282 30.06 -37.98 10.74
CA ILE A 282 28.71 -37.50 10.44
C ILE A 282 28.68 -36.80 9.07
N LYS A 283 29.72 -36.03 8.72
CA LYS A 283 29.83 -35.45 7.37
C LYS A 283 29.81 -36.52 6.28
N LEU A 284 30.55 -37.61 6.47
CA LEU A 284 30.55 -38.75 5.55
C LEU A 284 29.19 -39.45 5.49
N GLU A 285 28.49 -39.56 6.62
CA GLU A 285 27.13 -40.11 6.68
C GLU A 285 26.14 -39.25 5.88
N ILE A 286 26.19 -37.93 6.06
CA ILE A 286 25.38 -36.97 5.31
C ILE A 286 25.64 -37.08 3.80
N LEU A 287 26.91 -37.14 3.38
CA LEU A 287 27.27 -37.28 1.97
C LEU A 287 26.76 -38.59 1.36
N LYS A 288 26.90 -39.71 2.07
CA LYS A 288 26.37 -41.01 1.63
C LYS A 288 24.84 -41.00 1.54
N ALA A 289 24.18 -40.37 2.52
CA ALA A 289 22.72 -40.24 2.50
C ALA A 289 22.26 -39.42 1.30
N LYS A 290 22.95 -38.31 1.00
CA LYS A 290 22.70 -37.49 -0.19
C LYS A 290 22.76 -38.31 -1.48
N GLU A 291 23.87 -38.99 -1.71
CA GLU A 291 24.06 -39.83 -2.90
C GLU A 291 22.98 -40.92 -3.01
N HIS A 292 22.60 -41.53 -1.88
CA HIS A 292 21.55 -42.53 -1.84
C HIS A 292 20.16 -41.97 -2.18
N LEU A 293 19.82 -40.79 -1.64
CA LEU A 293 18.51 -40.17 -1.78
C LEU A 293 18.33 -39.51 -3.16
N ASP A 294 19.39 -38.96 -3.75
CA ASP A 294 19.37 -38.47 -5.14
C ASP A 294 19.33 -39.61 -6.18
N GLY A 295 19.79 -40.82 -5.80
CA GLY A 295 19.97 -41.96 -6.71
C GLY A 295 18.71 -42.74 -7.10
N LYS A 296 17.51 -42.39 -6.61
CA LYS A 296 16.26 -43.10 -6.98
C LYS A 296 15.48 -42.35 -8.05
N VAL A 297 15.54 -42.89 -9.28
CA VAL A 297 14.58 -42.62 -10.35
C VAL A 297 13.17 -42.80 -9.79
N LEU A 298 12.33 -41.79 -10.04
CA LEU A 298 10.90 -41.72 -9.76
C LEU A 298 10.24 -43.11 -9.83
N ILE A 299 9.52 -43.45 -8.75
CA ILE A 299 8.67 -44.63 -8.63
C ILE A 299 7.93 -44.82 -9.96
N SER A 300 8.26 -45.91 -10.67
CA SER A 300 7.45 -46.38 -11.79
C SER A 300 6.02 -46.51 -11.28
N SER A 301 5.08 -45.84 -11.93
CA SER A 301 3.65 -46.00 -11.71
C SER A 301 3.24 -47.43 -12.05
N SER A 302 3.51 -48.38 -11.15
CA SER A 302 2.92 -49.71 -11.19
C SER A 302 1.50 -49.57 -10.66
N SER A 303 0.59 -49.44 -11.63
CA SER A 303 -0.83 -49.74 -11.58
C SER A 303 -1.30 -50.51 -10.34
N HIS A 304 -2.06 -49.83 -9.48
CA HIS A 304 -3.13 -50.49 -8.73
C HIS A 304 -4.44 -49.72 -8.96
N HIS A 305 -5.12 -50.13 -10.04
CA HIS A 305 -6.57 -50.27 -10.00
C HIS A 305 -6.93 -51.22 -8.85
N GLU A 306 -7.71 -50.75 -7.87
CA GLU A 306 -9.01 -51.33 -7.49
C GLU A 306 -9.51 -50.81 -6.13
N ARG A 307 -10.79 -50.38 -6.16
CA ARG A 307 -11.79 -50.30 -5.07
C ARG A 307 -11.62 -49.18 -4.03
N SER A 308 -12.67 -48.46 -3.62
CA SER A 308 -14.12 -48.59 -3.83
C SER A 308 -14.82 -47.31 -3.35
N GLN A 309 -15.94 -47.00 -4.04
CA GLN A 309 -17.14 -46.23 -3.67
C GLN A 309 -17.09 -45.29 -2.46
#